data_AF-A0A6V7L2V1-F1
#
_entry.id   AF-A0A6V7L2V1-F1
#
_cell.length_a   1.000
_cell.length_b   1.000
_cell.length_c   1.000
_cell.angle_alpha   90.00
_cell.angle_beta   90.00
_cell.angle_gamma   90.00
#
_symmetry.space_group_name_H-M   'P 1'
#
loop_
_entity.id
_entity.type
_entity.pdbx_description
1 polymer ?
#
loop_
_entity_poly.entity_id
_entity_poly.type
_entity_poly.pdbx_seq_one_letter_code
_entity_poly.pdbx_strand_id
1 'polypeptide(L)'
;DNNDRKSQRVLNELENIDDECDQLGIVFVKIDNADEAQEYGIEKIPTLIYFEKGIPTLYEGNLEDEEKVLKWLEQQQATDQIEDITDEMLDMVIQKMPHVAVLF
;
A
#
# COMPACT_ATOMS: atom_id res chain seq x y z
N ASP A 1 -9.99 -9.73 12.18
CA ASP A 1 -11.21 -9.38 12.94
C ASP A 1 -12.14 -8.60 12.02
N ASN A 2 -13.28 -9.16 11.64
CA ASN A 2 -14.09 -8.74 10.48
C ASN A 2 -14.99 -7.51 10.76
N ASN A 3 -14.73 -6.76 11.83
CA ASN A 3 -15.68 -5.81 12.40
C ASN A 3 -15.05 -4.50 12.91
N ASP A 4 -13.94 -4.07 12.33
CA ASP A 4 -13.41 -2.74 12.62
C ASP A 4 -14.16 -1.70 11.78
N ARG A 5 -14.96 -0.85 12.45
CA ARG A 5 -15.73 0.23 11.80
C ARG A 5 -14.83 1.15 10.96
N LYS A 6 -13.55 1.28 11.32
CA LYS A 6 -12.60 2.10 10.57
C LYS A 6 -12.26 1.43 9.24
N SER A 7 -12.02 0.12 9.24
CA SER A 7 -11.73 -0.64 8.02
C SER A 7 -12.92 -0.62 7.05
N GLN A 8 -14.15 -0.74 7.55
CA GLN A 8 -15.36 -0.63 6.71
C GLN A 8 -15.51 0.76 6.10
N ARG A 9 -15.19 1.82 6.84
CA ARG A 9 -15.22 3.18 6.32
C ARG A 9 -14.17 3.37 5.23
N VAL A 10 -12.92 2.99 5.50
CA VAL A 10 -11.83 3.05 4.50
C VAL A 10 -12.23 2.31 3.22
N LEU A 11 -12.78 1.10 3.32
CA LEU A 11 -13.22 0.36 2.12
C LEU A 11 -14.28 1.11 1.32
N ASN A 12 -15.28 1.72 1.98
CA ASN A 12 -16.29 2.52 1.28
C ASN A 12 -15.68 3.74 0.58
N GLU A 13 -14.73 4.43 1.21
CA GLU A 13 -14.04 5.57 0.58
C GLU A 13 -13.18 5.10 -0.61
N LEU A 14 -12.52 3.94 -0.50
CA LEU A 14 -11.75 3.36 -1.62
C LEU A 14 -12.65 2.90 -2.77
N GLU A 15 -13.85 2.41 -2.50
CA GLU A 15 -14.84 2.08 -3.54
C GLU A 15 -15.27 3.31 -4.35
N ASN A 16 -15.20 4.52 -3.80
CA ASN A 16 -15.53 5.74 -4.53
C ASN A 16 -14.51 6.10 -5.62
N ILE A 17 -13.23 5.69 -5.46
CA ILE A 17 -12.13 5.97 -6.40
C ILE A 17 -11.75 4.75 -7.26
N ASP A 18 -12.50 3.65 -7.17
CA ASP A 18 -12.21 2.38 -7.84
C ASP A 18 -12.17 2.54 -9.37
N ASP A 19 -13.15 3.26 -9.93
CA ASP A 19 -13.24 3.54 -11.38
C ASP A 19 -12.01 4.35 -11.89
N GLU A 20 -11.48 5.29 -11.09
CA GLU A 20 -10.25 6.02 -11.42
C GLU A 20 -9.01 5.14 -11.29
N CYS A 21 -8.92 4.33 -10.24
CA CYS A 21 -7.80 3.43 -10.02
C CYS A 21 -7.70 2.36 -11.13
N ASP A 22 -8.84 1.85 -11.60
CA ASP A 22 -8.91 0.92 -12.74
C ASP A 22 -8.38 1.56 -14.03
N GLN A 23 -8.63 2.85 -14.26
CA GLN A 23 -8.08 3.57 -15.42
C GLN A 23 -6.56 3.72 -15.34
N LEU A 24 -6.02 3.84 -14.13
CA LEU A 24 -4.58 3.85 -13.86
C LEU A 24 -3.97 2.43 -13.91
N GLY A 25 -4.81 1.39 -13.98
CA GLY A 25 -4.38 -0.02 -13.97
C GLY A 25 -4.00 -0.52 -12.57
N ILE A 26 -4.54 0.10 -11.53
CA ILE A 26 -4.30 -0.23 -10.12
C ILE A 26 -5.46 -1.07 -9.62
N VAL A 27 -5.16 -2.26 -9.09
CA VAL A 27 -6.18 -3.19 -8.58
C VAL A 27 -6.07 -3.26 -7.06
N PHE A 28 -7.18 -3.05 -6.36
CA PHE A 28 -7.25 -3.21 -4.92
C PHE A 28 -7.42 -4.68 -4.53
N VAL A 29 -6.63 -5.12 -3.55
CA VAL A 29 -6.74 -6.44 -2.93
C VAL A 29 -6.87 -6.26 -1.43
N LYS A 30 -7.90 -6.87 -0.84
CA LYS A 30 -8.10 -6.91 0.61
C LYS A 30 -7.52 -8.19 1.19
N ILE A 31 -6.69 -8.04 2.21
CA ILE A 31 -6.12 -9.15 2.98
C ILE A 31 -6.64 -9.05 4.41
N ASP A 32 -7.16 -10.15 4.95
CA ASP A 32 -7.62 -10.28 6.33
C ASP A 32 -6.73 -11.21 7.18
N ASN A 33 -5.48 -11.38 6.75
CA ASN A 33 -4.47 -12.21 7.39
C ASN A 33 -3.50 -11.35 8.24
N ALA A 34 -3.63 -11.45 9.56
CA ALA A 34 -2.78 -10.69 10.50
C ALA A 34 -1.34 -11.21 10.54
N ASP A 35 -1.13 -12.52 10.32
CA ASP A 35 0.21 -13.11 10.31
C ASP A 35 1.02 -12.57 9.11
N GLU A 36 0.39 -12.50 7.94
CA GLU A 36 0.98 -11.94 6.73
C GLU A 36 1.24 -10.43 6.87
N ALA A 37 0.31 -9.68 7.48
CA ALA A 37 0.54 -8.27 7.80
C ALA A 37 1.80 -8.06 8.66
N GLN A 38 2.02 -8.95 9.64
CA GLN A 38 3.23 -8.92 10.46
C GLN A 38 4.49 -9.27 9.66
N GLU A 39 4.42 -10.18 8.68
CA GLU A 39 5.55 -10.46 7.77
C GLU A 39 5.93 -9.27 6.88
N TYR A 40 5.01 -8.33 6.64
CA TYR A 40 5.30 -7.05 5.98
C TYR A 40 5.74 -5.94 6.96
N GLY A 41 5.86 -6.24 8.26
CA GLY A 41 6.20 -5.24 9.28
C GLY A 41 5.04 -4.29 9.63
N ILE A 42 3.80 -4.68 9.32
CA ILE A 42 2.61 -3.84 9.58
C ILE A 42 2.15 -4.04 11.02
N GLU A 43 2.42 -3.07 11.88
CA GLU A 43 1.97 -3.09 13.28
C GLU A 43 0.54 -2.55 13.48
N LYS A 44 0.04 -1.75 12.53
CA LYS A 44 -1.25 -1.06 12.63
C LYS A 44 -2.12 -1.38 11.44
N ILE A 45 -3.40 -1.65 11.70
CA ILE A 45 -4.44 -1.84 10.68
C ILE A 45 -5.60 -0.88 10.94
N PRO A 46 -6.36 -0.46 9.92
CA PRO A 46 -6.12 -0.70 8.49
C PRO A 46 -4.91 0.09 7.95
N THR A 47 -4.16 -0.53 7.03
CA THR A 47 -3.00 0.04 6.32
C THR A 47 -3.16 -0.28 4.84
N LEU A 48 -2.73 0.65 3.98
CA LEU A 48 -2.68 0.46 2.53
C LEU A 48 -1.23 0.31 2.10
N ILE A 49 -0.97 -0.74 1.30
CA ILE A 49 0.31 -0.97 0.65
C ILE A 49 0.09 -0.91 -0.86
N TYR A 50 0.88 -0.09 -1.52
CA TYR A 50 0.98 -0.07 -2.98
C TYR A 50 2.15 -0.94 -3.41
N PHE A 51 1.98 -1.73 -4.49
CA PHE A 51 3.05 -2.57 -5.01
C PHE A 51 3.40 -2.12 -6.43
N GLU A 52 4.52 -1.42 -6.59
CA GLU A 52 5.02 -1.06 -7.91
C GLU A 52 6.10 -2.05 -8.35
N LYS A 53 5.84 -2.82 -9.42
CA LYS A 53 6.79 -3.81 -9.97
C LYS A 53 7.34 -4.79 -8.90
N GLY A 54 6.57 -5.04 -7.85
CA GLY A 54 6.93 -5.91 -6.72
C GLY A 54 7.65 -5.23 -5.55
N ILE A 55 7.86 -3.91 -5.62
CA ILE A 55 8.34 -3.08 -4.51
C ILE A 55 7.11 -2.61 -3.71
N PRO A 56 7.00 -2.98 -2.42
CA PRO A 56 5.94 -2.48 -1.55
C PRO A 56 6.22 -1.06 -1.08
N THR A 57 5.19 -0.22 -1.01
CA THR A 57 5.23 1.13 -0.43
C THR A 57 4.06 1.31 0.53
N LEU A 58 4.35 1.80 1.73
CA LEU A 58 3.32 2.08 2.73
C LEU A 58 2.70 3.46 2.52
N TYR A 59 1.37 3.52 2.62
CA TYR A 59 0.67 4.79 2.71
C TYR A 59 0.55 5.25 4.17
N GLU A 60 1.21 6.35 4.52
CA GLU A 60 1.17 6.94 5.87
C GLU A 60 0.05 7.99 6.07
N GLY A 61 -0.72 8.29 5.02
CA GLY A 61 -1.77 9.30 5.07
C GLY A 61 -3.08 8.83 5.70
N ASN A 62 -4.11 9.68 5.62
CA ASN A 62 -5.45 9.32 6.10
C ASN A 62 -6.20 8.51 5.05
N LEU A 63 -6.45 7.23 5.34
CA LEU A 63 -7.21 6.33 4.48
C LEU A 63 -8.70 6.67 4.36
N GLU A 64 -9.24 7.52 5.24
CA GLU A 64 -10.62 8.02 5.13
C GLU A 64 -10.75 9.20 4.14
N ASP A 65 -9.65 9.61 3.49
CA ASP A 65 -9.61 10.72 2.55
C ASP A 65 -9.24 10.17 1.16
N GLU A 66 -10.26 9.70 0.43
CA GLU A 66 -10.12 9.05 -0.87
C GLU A 66 -9.38 9.90 -1.91
N GLU A 67 -9.63 11.22 -1.95
CA GLU A 67 -8.95 12.13 -2.87
C GLU A 67 -7.44 12.15 -2.62
N LYS A 68 -7.02 12.09 -1.35
CA LYS A 68 -5.59 12.02 -1.00
C LYS A 68 -4.97 10.68 -1.34
N VAL A 69 -5.72 9.58 -1.17
CA VAL A 69 -5.24 8.24 -1.54
C VAL A 69 -5.06 8.17 -3.06
N LEU A 70 -6.06 8.59 -3.84
CA LEU A 70 -6.00 8.60 -5.30
C LEU A 70 -4.83 9.44 -5.81
N LYS A 71 -4.69 10.68 -5.30
CA LYS A 71 -3.58 11.56 -5.69
C LYS A 71 -2.22 10.96 -5.34
N TRP A 72 -2.11 10.26 -4.22
CA TRP A 72 -0.87 9.57 -3.86
C TRP A 72 -0.60 8.42 -4.84
N LEU A 73 -1.59 7.59 -5.18
CA LEU A 73 -1.45 6.53 -6.19
C LEU A 73 -1.03 7.07 -7.56
N GLU A 74 -1.63 8.18 -8.01
CA GLU A 74 -1.22 8.87 -9.23
C GLU A 74 0.25 9.33 -9.19
N GLN A 75 0.70 9.86 -8.04
CA GLN A 75 2.07 10.30 -7.85
C GLN A 75 3.06 9.13 -7.87
N GLN A 76 2.70 8.02 -7.22
CA GLN A 76 3.48 6.78 -7.22
C GLN A 76 3.66 6.24 -8.63
N GLN A 77 2.61 6.27 -9.46
CA GLN A 77 2.74 5.84 -10.86
C GLN A 77 3.51 6.83 -11.73
N ALA A 78 3.41 8.13 -11.45
CA ALA A 78 4.01 9.17 -12.28
C ALA A 78 5.47 9.50 -11.93
N THR A 79 5.94 9.13 -10.73
CA THR A 79 7.24 9.57 -10.21
C THR A 79 8.05 8.38 -9.69
N ASP A 80 9.30 8.24 -10.15
CA ASP A 80 10.28 7.36 -9.51
C ASP A 80 10.78 8.01 -8.20
N GLN A 81 10.05 7.82 -7.10
CA GLN A 81 10.50 8.23 -5.76
C GLN A 81 11.27 7.10 -5.05
N ILE A 82 11.95 7.44 -3.97
CA ILE A 82 12.55 6.43 -3.09
C ILE A 82 11.44 5.98 -2.16
N GLU A 83 11.12 4.69 -2.21
CA GLU A 83 10.04 4.11 -1.42
C GLU A 83 10.46 3.90 0.02
N ASP A 84 9.62 4.38 0.94
CA ASP A 84 9.76 4.12 2.37
C ASP A 84 9.23 2.70 2.67
N ILE A 85 10.16 1.81 3.03
CA ILE A 85 9.89 0.39 3.28
C ILE A 85 10.38 -0.03 4.67
N THR A 86 9.72 -1.02 5.26
CA THR A 86 10.18 -1.64 6.51
C THR A 86 11.38 -2.54 6.26
N ASP A 87 12.08 -2.91 7.34
CA ASP A 87 13.20 -3.87 7.26
C ASP A 87 12.74 -5.21 6.66
N GLU A 88 11.54 -5.67 7.03
CA GLU A 88 10.95 -6.90 6.49
C GLU A 88 10.65 -6.78 4.98
N MET A 89 10.13 -5.64 4.55
CA MET A 89 9.89 -5.36 3.13
C MET A 89 11.20 -5.28 2.33
N LEU A 90 12.26 -4.70 2.91
CA LEU A 90 13.56 -4.63 2.28
C LEU A 90 14.13 -6.03 2.01
N ASP A 91 14.04 -6.93 2.98
CA ASP A 91 14.48 -8.32 2.81
C ASP A 91 13.76 -9.00 1.63
N MET A 92 12.46 -8.74 1.47
CA MET A 92 11.68 -9.25 0.33
C MET A 92 12.12 -8.66 -1.01
N VAL A 93 12.45 -7.37 -1.05
CA VAL A 93 12.93 -6.69 -2.27
C VAL A 93 14.30 -7.23 -2.67
N ILE A 94 15.22 -7.40 -1.72
CA ILE A 94 16.56 -7.98 -1.94
C ILE A 94 16.46 -9.40 -2.49
N GLN A 95 15.50 -10.21 -2.02
CA GLN A 95 15.31 -11.57 -2.53
C GLN A 95 14.79 -11.59 -3.98
N LYS A 96 13.98 -10.61 -4.37
CA LYS A 96 13.35 -10.56 -5.71
C LYS A 96 14.23 -9.87 -6.75
N MET A 97 15.06 -8.90 -6.34
CA MET A 97 15.83 -8.06 -7.26
C MET A 97 17.34 -8.32 -7.16
N PRO A 98 18.05 -8.52 -8.28
CA PRO A 98 19.48 -8.81 -8.27
C PRO A 98 20.35 -7.62 -7.84
N HIS A 99 19.83 -6.39 -7.98
CA HIS A 99 20.54 -5.15 -7.67
C HIS A 99 19.59 -4.19 -6.96
N VAL A 100 19.93 -3.79 -5.74
CA VAL A 100 19.14 -2.86 -4.90
C VAL A 100 20.10 -1.86 -4.27
N ALA A 101 19.72 -0.58 -4.27
CA ALA A 101 20.42 0.47 -3.54
C ALA A 101 19.53 0.96 -2.40
N VAL A 102 20.08 1.01 -1.18
CA VAL A 102 19.34 1.38 0.03
C VAL A 102 19.99 2.61 0.65
N LEU A 103 19.16 3.57 1.07
CA LEU A 103 19.55 4.77 1.80
C LEU A 103 19.03 4.66 3.23
N PHE A 104 19.88 4.95 4.23
CA PHE A 104 19.57 4.90 5.66
C PHE A 104 19.70 6.29 6.28
#